data_AF-A0A3M1VD48-F1
#
_entry.id   AF-A0A3M1VD48-F1
#
_cell.length_a   1.000
_cell.length_b   1.000
_cell.length_c   1.000
_cell.angle_alpha   90.00
_cell.angle_beta   90.00
_cell.angle_gamma   90.00
#
_symmetry.space_group_name_H-M   'P 1'
#
loop_
_entity.id
_entity.type
_entity.pdbx_description
1 polymer ?
#
loop_
_entity_poly.entity_id
_entity_poly.type
_entity_poly.pdbx_seq_one_letter_code
_entity_poly.pdbx_strand_id
1 'polypeptide(L)'
;MVDAQQPAGYPRNRRGYSGTTGPGRRGIAVNGRGLGIIWLTFGIALLLTILPLPEWARPLRPQWVTLVLLYWCLALPHRISVGTGFVLGLLLDVLTGTLLGQHALTLSLVSYITVQLHARIRVFPLWQQALVVLVLLTMEQILAFWVMAIVGLRPPGLEYWAIPLIGALLWPWAFVTLRNVRRHFKVT
;
A
#
# COMPACT_ATOMS: atom_id res chain seq x y z
N MET A 1 -5.18 -85.91 17.29
CA MET A 1 -6.42 -85.11 17.34
C MET A 1 -6.16 -83.99 18.36
N VAL A 2 -5.29 -83.01 18.09
CA VAL A 2 -5.48 -81.76 17.32
C VAL A 2 -6.86 -81.16 17.54
N ASP A 3 -6.95 -80.16 18.41
CA ASP A 3 -7.94 -79.11 18.26
C ASP A 3 -7.27 -77.76 18.52
N ALA A 4 -7.27 -76.93 17.49
CA ALA A 4 -6.53 -75.68 17.40
C ALA A 4 -7.40 -74.54 17.92
N GLN A 5 -6.96 -73.94 19.03
CA GLN A 5 -7.60 -72.76 19.58
C GLN A 5 -7.13 -71.53 18.78
N GLN A 6 -7.99 -71.04 17.90
CA GLN A 6 -7.76 -69.89 17.02
C GLN A 6 -8.57 -68.69 17.54
N PRO A 7 -7.96 -67.65 18.13
CA PRO A 7 -8.72 -66.50 18.60
C PRO A 7 -8.73 -65.35 17.59
N ALA A 8 -9.86 -64.63 17.62
CA ALA A 8 -10.11 -63.26 17.18
C ALA A 8 -10.17 -63.02 15.65
N GLY A 9 -11.41 -63.02 15.15
CA GLY A 9 -11.76 -62.49 13.84
C GLY A 9 -11.41 -61.01 13.72
N TYR A 10 -10.67 -60.68 12.67
CA TYR A 10 -10.48 -59.32 12.21
C TYR A 10 -11.77 -58.85 11.52
N PRO A 11 -12.40 -57.74 11.91
CA PRO A 11 -13.48 -57.18 11.10
C PRO A 11 -12.91 -56.68 9.78
N ARG A 12 -13.24 -57.39 8.69
CA ARG A 12 -13.20 -56.87 7.33
C ARG A 12 -14.30 -55.81 7.19
N ASN A 13 -14.01 -54.81 6.35
CA ASN A 13 -14.98 -53.93 5.66
C ASN A 13 -15.48 -52.72 6.47
N ARG A 14 -15.78 -51.56 5.88
CA ARG A 14 -15.98 -51.23 4.46
C ARG A 14 -15.77 -49.73 4.31
N ARG A 15 -15.16 -49.32 3.20
CA ARG A 15 -15.04 -47.92 2.77
C ARG A 15 -16.37 -47.18 2.92
N GLY A 16 -16.31 -46.03 3.56
CA GLY A 16 -17.39 -45.06 3.66
C GLY A 16 -16.87 -43.64 3.37
N TYR A 17 -16.11 -43.45 2.29
CA TYR A 17 -15.93 -42.11 1.72
C TYR A 17 -17.18 -41.79 0.91
N SER A 18 -18.27 -41.50 1.62
CA SER A 18 -19.43 -40.84 1.06
C SER A 18 -19.06 -39.37 0.83
N GLY A 19 -19.27 -38.93 -0.40
CA GLY A 19 -18.88 -37.60 -0.84
C GLY A 19 -19.47 -36.52 0.05
N THR A 20 -18.63 -35.56 0.40
CA THR A 20 -19.10 -34.25 0.85
C THR A 20 -18.37 -33.20 0.03
N THR A 21 -19.12 -32.69 -0.95
CA THR A 21 -19.13 -31.30 -1.40
C THR A 21 -17.79 -30.69 -1.77
N GLY A 22 -17.59 -30.52 -3.08
CA GLY A 22 -16.48 -29.77 -3.65
C GLY A 22 -16.32 -28.39 -2.98
N PRO A 23 -15.11 -27.82 -2.97
CA PRO A 23 -14.90 -26.50 -2.41
C PRO A 23 -15.77 -25.52 -3.20
N GLY A 24 -16.86 -25.11 -2.55
CA GLY A 24 -17.67 -24.00 -2.99
C GLY A 24 -16.71 -22.88 -3.32
N ARG A 25 -16.71 -22.47 -4.59
CA ARG A 25 -16.11 -21.23 -5.05
C ARG A 25 -16.66 -20.15 -4.13
N ARG A 26 -15.93 -19.84 -3.05
CA ARG A 26 -16.16 -18.64 -2.28
C ARG A 26 -15.81 -17.53 -3.24
N GLY A 27 -16.83 -17.10 -4.00
CA GLY A 27 -16.82 -15.80 -4.64
C GLY A 27 -16.30 -14.86 -3.57
N ILE A 28 -15.14 -14.27 -3.85
CA ILE A 28 -14.55 -13.25 -2.99
C ILE A 28 -15.59 -12.15 -2.99
N ALA A 29 -16.52 -12.18 -2.04
CA ALA A 29 -17.42 -11.09 -1.75
C ALA A 29 -16.49 -9.97 -1.30
N VAL A 30 -16.08 -9.14 -2.27
CA VAL A 30 -15.30 -7.95 -2.01
C VAL A 30 -16.24 -7.08 -1.19
N ASN A 31 -16.01 -7.01 0.13
CA ASN A 31 -16.77 -6.12 1.01
C ASN A 31 -16.61 -4.69 0.47
N GLY A 32 -17.61 -4.19 -0.27
CA GLY A 32 -17.55 -2.87 -0.92
C GLY A 32 -17.34 -1.72 0.06
N ARG A 33 -17.68 -1.93 1.34
CA ARG A 33 -17.43 -1.00 2.45
C ARG A 33 -15.94 -0.72 2.67
N GLY A 34 -15.07 -1.72 2.49
CA GLY A 34 -13.63 -1.57 2.65
C GLY A 34 -12.97 -0.81 1.49
N LEU A 35 -13.47 -1.00 0.27
CA LEU A 35 -12.97 -0.26 -0.90
C LEU A 35 -13.35 1.22 -0.84
N GLY A 36 -14.57 1.53 -0.37
CA GLY A 36 -15.03 2.90 -0.20
C GLY A 36 -14.15 3.75 0.73
N ILE A 37 -13.71 3.20 1.87
CA ILE A 37 -12.86 3.95 2.80
C ILE A 37 -11.47 4.23 2.19
N ILE A 38 -10.94 3.29 1.39
CA ILE A 38 -9.65 3.45 0.72
C ILE A 38 -9.72 4.64 -0.23
N TRP A 39 -10.71 4.65 -1.12
CA TRP A 39 -10.92 5.76 -2.05
C TRP A 39 -11.19 7.08 -1.33
N LEU A 40 -11.93 7.05 -0.21
CA LEU A 40 -12.14 8.22 0.63
C LEU A 40 -10.80 8.76 1.18
N THR A 41 -9.92 7.92 1.70
CA THR A 41 -8.61 8.35 2.20
C THR A 41 -7.73 8.93 1.08
N PHE A 42 -7.77 8.38 -0.13
CA PHE A 42 -7.09 8.97 -1.27
C PHE A 42 -7.70 10.31 -1.69
N GLY A 43 -9.03 10.43 -1.66
CA GLY A 43 -9.72 11.70 -1.92
C GLY A 43 -9.31 12.79 -0.92
N ILE A 44 -9.23 12.46 0.37
CA ILE A 44 -8.73 13.38 1.41
C ILE A 44 -7.25 13.73 1.17
N ALA A 45 -6.42 12.76 0.80
CA ALA A 45 -5.02 13.01 0.49
C ALA A 45 -4.83 13.95 -0.71
N LEU A 46 -5.64 13.79 -1.76
CA LEU A 46 -5.65 14.68 -2.92
C LEU A 46 -6.12 16.08 -2.54
N LEU A 47 -7.17 16.19 -1.73
CA LEU A 47 -7.66 17.48 -1.21
C LEU A 47 -6.55 18.21 -0.43
N LEU A 48 -5.86 17.50 0.47
CA LEU A 48 -4.73 18.04 1.24
C LEU A 48 -3.57 18.50 0.35
N THR A 49 -3.32 17.81 -0.78
CA THR A 49 -2.28 18.21 -1.75
C THR A 49 -2.63 19.51 -2.48
N ILE A 50 -3.91 19.71 -2.80
CA ILE A 50 -4.39 20.89 -3.55
C ILE A 50 -4.54 22.12 -2.64
N LEU A 51 -4.71 21.93 -1.33
CA LEU A 51 -4.91 23.03 -0.40
C LEU A 51 -3.82 24.11 -0.54
N PRO A 52 -4.21 25.39 -0.70
CA PRO A 52 -3.27 26.48 -0.82
C PRO A 52 -2.59 26.70 0.53
N LEU A 53 -1.37 26.18 0.65
CA LEU A 53 -0.52 26.45 1.81
C LEU A 53 0.03 27.89 1.76
N PRO A 54 0.18 28.53 2.93
CA PRO A 54 0.80 29.85 3.04
C PRO A 54 2.24 29.82 2.52
N GLU A 55 2.75 30.96 2.05
CA GLU A 55 4.04 31.07 1.33
C GLU A 55 5.21 30.36 2.04
N TRP A 56 5.29 30.47 3.37
CA TRP A 56 6.33 29.83 4.19
C TRP A 56 6.21 28.29 4.27
N ALA A 57 5.02 27.74 4.07
CA ALA A 57 4.74 26.30 4.12
C ALA A 57 4.70 25.64 2.74
N ARG A 58 4.71 26.43 1.65
CA ARG A 58 4.73 25.90 0.27
C ARG A 58 5.91 24.96 -0.01
N PRO A 59 7.16 25.25 0.43
CA PRO A 59 8.30 24.37 0.19
C PRO A 59 8.25 23.09 1.02
N LEU A 60 7.45 23.09 2.10
CA LEU A 60 7.36 22.02 3.09
C LEU A 60 6.15 21.11 2.84
N ARG A 61 5.59 21.16 1.62
CA ARG A 61 4.39 20.39 1.23
C ARG A 61 4.62 18.89 1.34
N PRO A 62 3.94 18.19 2.27
CA PRO A 62 4.06 16.74 2.38
C PRO A 62 3.41 16.04 1.18
N GLN A 63 4.02 14.94 0.73
CA GLN A 63 3.45 14.07 -0.31
C GLN A 63 2.33 13.19 0.28
N TRP A 64 1.19 13.80 0.62
CA TRP A 64 0.06 13.12 1.27
C TRP A 64 -0.41 11.89 0.50
N VAL A 65 -0.49 11.99 -0.83
CA VAL A 65 -0.93 10.88 -1.69
C VAL A 65 0.05 9.71 -1.61
N THR A 66 1.36 9.98 -1.69
CA THR A 66 2.39 8.94 -1.55
C THR A 66 2.34 8.29 -0.17
N LEU A 67 2.20 9.08 0.90
CA LEU A 67 2.09 8.56 2.28
C LEU A 67 0.90 7.61 2.45
N VAL A 68 -0.27 8.02 1.94
CA VAL A 68 -1.49 7.19 2.00
C VAL A 68 -1.32 5.95 1.12
N LEU A 69 -0.74 6.08 -0.07
CA LEU A 69 -0.43 4.94 -0.96
C LEU A 69 0.49 3.93 -0.27
N LEU A 70 1.59 4.39 0.30
CA LEU A 70 2.55 3.57 1.04
C LEU A 70 1.87 2.81 2.18
N TYR A 71 1.05 3.49 2.98
CA TYR A 71 0.30 2.85 4.05
C TYR A 71 -0.58 1.71 3.52
N TRP A 72 -1.36 1.96 2.46
CA TRP A 72 -2.25 0.95 1.93
C TRP A 72 -1.52 -0.20 1.24
N CYS A 73 -0.40 0.05 0.56
CA CYS A 73 0.46 -0.99 0.02
C CYS A 73 1.01 -1.89 1.15
N LEU A 74 1.33 -1.33 2.32
CA LEU A 74 1.76 -2.11 3.49
C LEU A 74 0.60 -2.87 4.15
N ALA A 75 -0.58 -2.28 4.20
CA ALA A 75 -1.74 -2.84 4.89
C ALA A 75 -2.49 -3.90 4.05
N LEU A 76 -2.66 -3.67 2.75
CA LEU A 76 -3.38 -4.54 1.81
C LEU A 76 -2.64 -4.62 0.45
N PRO A 77 -1.46 -5.28 0.39
CA PRO A 77 -0.65 -5.39 -0.83
C PRO A 77 -1.37 -6.09 -1.99
N HIS A 78 -2.36 -6.94 -1.70
CA HIS A 78 -3.14 -7.66 -2.71
C HIS A 78 -4.25 -6.79 -3.35
N ARG A 79 -4.60 -5.67 -2.72
CA ARG A 79 -5.65 -4.75 -3.21
C ARG A 79 -5.06 -3.50 -3.83
N ILE A 80 -3.99 -2.98 -3.23
CA ILE A 80 -3.32 -1.74 -3.66
C ILE A 80 -1.89 -2.09 -4.05
N SER A 81 -1.61 -1.93 -5.34
CA SER A 81 -0.33 -2.25 -5.95
C SER A 81 0.03 -1.19 -6.99
N VAL A 82 0.92 -1.55 -7.92
CA VAL A 82 1.42 -0.72 -9.01
C VAL A 82 0.29 -0.05 -9.80
N GLY A 83 -0.80 -0.77 -10.09
CA GLY A 83 -1.92 -0.22 -10.87
C GLY A 83 -2.62 0.93 -10.18
N THR A 84 -2.83 0.86 -8.86
CA THR A 84 -3.43 1.97 -8.09
C THR A 84 -2.47 3.15 -8.01
N GLY A 85 -1.17 2.90 -7.82
CA GLY A 85 -0.14 3.94 -7.85
C GLY A 85 -0.09 4.68 -9.19
N PHE A 86 -0.17 3.95 -10.30
CA PHE A 86 -0.22 4.53 -11.64
C PHE A 86 -1.44 5.44 -11.86
N VAL A 87 -2.65 4.95 -11.52
CA VAL A 87 -3.89 5.72 -11.70
C VAL A 87 -3.89 6.96 -10.81
N LEU A 88 -3.46 6.85 -9.55
CA LEU A 88 -3.36 8.01 -8.66
C LEU A 88 -2.31 9.00 -9.13
N GLY A 89 -1.20 8.53 -9.69
CA GLY A 89 -0.18 9.40 -10.26
C GLY A 89 -0.65 10.12 -11.52
N LEU A 90 -1.40 9.46 -12.41
CA LEU A 90 -2.05 10.14 -13.53
C LEU A 90 -3.05 11.21 -13.06
N LEU A 91 -3.84 10.89 -12.02
CA LEU A 91 -4.77 11.84 -11.44
C LEU A 91 -4.04 13.04 -10.83
N LEU A 92 -2.92 12.80 -10.14
CA LEU A 92 -2.05 13.86 -9.65
C LEU A 92 -1.50 14.70 -10.79
N ASP A 93 -0.98 14.08 -11.85
CA ASP A 93 -0.41 14.80 -13.00
C ASP A 93 -1.44 15.77 -13.62
N VAL A 94 -2.70 15.34 -13.72
CA VAL A 94 -3.82 16.18 -14.20
C VAL A 94 -4.16 17.31 -13.22
N LEU A 95 -4.17 17.03 -11.91
CA LEU A 95 -4.57 17.99 -10.89
C LEU A 95 -3.52 19.07 -10.62
N THR A 96 -2.24 18.71 -10.70
CA THR A 96 -1.11 19.63 -10.48
C THR A 96 -0.66 20.32 -11.78
N GLY A 97 -1.17 19.88 -12.93
CA GLY A 97 -0.74 20.38 -14.24
C GLY A 97 0.71 20.01 -14.58
N THR A 98 1.23 18.92 -14.02
CA THR A 98 2.57 18.42 -14.33
C THR A 98 2.58 17.57 -15.60
N LEU A 99 3.77 17.20 -16.05
CA LEU A 99 3.92 16.31 -17.20
C LEU A 99 3.16 15.00 -16.94
N LEU A 100 2.22 14.66 -17.83
CA LEU A 100 1.50 13.39 -17.79
C LEU A 100 2.51 12.23 -17.76
N GLY A 101 2.47 11.44 -16.70
CA GLY A 101 3.37 10.32 -16.49
C GLY A 101 4.45 10.58 -15.46
N GLN A 102 4.72 11.83 -15.04
CA GLN A 102 5.74 12.10 -14.02
C GLN A 102 5.38 11.43 -12.70
N HIS A 103 4.24 11.79 -12.10
CA HIS A 103 3.80 11.17 -10.85
C HIS A 103 3.31 9.73 -11.08
N ALA A 104 2.75 9.41 -12.25
CA ALA A 104 2.35 8.04 -12.57
C ALA A 104 3.52 7.06 -12.52
N LEU A 105 4.68 7.41 -13.10
CA LEU A 105 5.86 6.57 -13.10
C LEU A 105 6.48 6.45 -11.71
N THR A 106 6.64 7.56 -10.99
CA THR A 106 7.27 7.55 -9.67
C THR A 106 6.43 6.76 -8.66
N LEU A 107 5.12 6.99 -8.58
CA LEU A 107 4.22 6.28 -7.67
C LEU A 107 4.07 4.80 -8.02
N SER A 108 4.11 4.45 -9.30
CA SER A 108 4.13 3.03 -9.73
C SER A 108 5.37 2.32 -9.23
N LEU A 109 6.55 2.94 -9.36
CA LEU A 109 7.80 2.35 -8.92
C LEU A 109 7.88 2.25 -7.38
N VAL A 110 7.49 3.31 -6.68
CA VAL A 110 7.46 3.34 -5.21
C VAL A 110 6.49 2.30 -4.66
N SER A 111 5.28 2.19 -5.23
CA SER A 111 4.31 1.18 -4.82
C SER A 111 4.78 -0.24 -5.11
N TYR A 112 5.43 -0.49 -6.25
CA TYR A 112 6.04 -1.77 -6.57
C TYR A 112 7.06 -2.21 -5.50
N ILE A 113 8.01 -1.34 -5.18
CA ILE A 113 9.05 -1.62 -4.17
C ILE A 113 8.41 -1.86 -2.79
N THR A 114 7.41 -1.06 -2.44
CA THR A 114 6.71 -1.18 -1.16
C THR A 114 5.97 -2.51 -1.05
N VAL A 115 5.29 -2.94 -2.11
CA VAL A 115 4.61 -4.24 -2.13
C VAL A 115 5.61 -5.38 -2.05
N GLN A 116 6.77 -5.29 -2.70
CA GLN A 116 7.79 -6.34 -2.58
C GLN A 116 8.39 -6.42 -1.16
N LEU A 117 8.55 -5.29 -0.48
CA LEU A 117 9.14 -5.20 0.85
C LEU A 117 8.12 -5.23 1.99
N HIS A 118 6.82 -5.29 1.70
CA HIS A 118 5.76 -5.11 2.70
C HIS A 118 5.88 -6.06 3.91
N ALA A 119 6.22 -7.33 3.67
CA ALA A 119 6.34 -8.34 4.70
C ALA A 119 7.50 -8.03 5.66
N ARG A 120 8.60 -7.47 5.15
CA ARG A 120 9.77 -7.06 5.95
C ARG A 120 9.48 -5.79 6.74
N ILE A 121 8.91 -4.78 6.07
CA ILE A 121 8.60 -3.47 6.68
C ILE A 121 7.64 -3.61 7.86
N ARG A 122 6.66 -4.51 7.77
CA ARG A 122 5.68 -4.74 8.84
C ARG A 122 6.27 -5.28 10.14
N VAL A 123 7.44 -5.91 10.10
CA VAL A 123 8.10 -6.48 11.29
C VAL A 123 8.93 -5.41 12.00
N PHE A 124 9.35 -4.36 11.30
CA PHE A 124 10.14 -3.28 11.87
C PHE A 124 9.32 -2.37 12.80
N PRO A 125 9.95 -1.80 13.86
CA PRO A 125 9.33 -0.77 14.69
C PRO A 125 9.03 0.50 13.88
N LEU A 126 8.07 1.30 14.35
CA LEU A 126 7.57 2.50 13.65
C LEU A 126 8.68 3.47 13.22
N TRP A 127 9.71 3.64 14.05
CA TRP A 127 10.88 4.46 13.74
C TRP A 127 11.65 3.94 12.52
N GLN A 128 11.91 2.63 12.44
CA GLN A 128 12.60 2.02 11.29
C GLN A 128 11.70 2.04 10.05
N GLN A 129 10.38 1.91 10.21
CA GLN A 129 9.44 2.10 9.10
C GLN A 129 9.52 3.52 8.52
N ALA A 130 9.66 4.55 9.38
CA ALA A 130 9.84 5.92 8.94
C ALA A 130 11.12 6.11 8.11
N LEU A 131 12.23 5.41 8.47
CA LEU A 131 13.44 5.41 7.65
C LEU A 131 13.22 4.79 6.27
N VAL A 132 12.48 3.68 6.18
CA VAL A 132 12.16 3.07 4.88
C VAL A 132 11.29 4.01 4.05
N VAL A 133 10.31 4.65 4.67
CA VAL A 133 9.43 5.64 4.02
C VAL A 133 10.24 6.84 3.54
N LEU A 134 11.21 7.33 4.33
CA LEU A 134 12.13 8.39 3.92
C LEU A 134 12.86 8.01 2.62
N VAL A 135 13.40 6.79 2.55
CA VAL A 135 14.11 6.31 1.36
C VAL A 135 13.17 6.24 0.15
N LEU A 136 11.94 5.75 0.33
CA LEU A 136 10.95 5.66 -0.74
C LEU A 136 10.49 7.03 -1.25
N LEU A 137 10.23 7.98 -0.36
CA LEU A 137 9.89 9.36 -0.73
C LEU A 137 11.08 10.05 -1.42
N THR A 138 12.29 9.86 -0.91
CA THR A 138 13.50 10.40 -1.55
C THR A 138 13.69 9.81 -2.94
N MET A 139 13.39 8.53 -3.13
CA MET A 139 13.45 7.88 -4.44
C MET A 139 12.42 8.47 -5.41
N GLU A 140 11.18 8.74 -4.95
CA GLU A 140 10.18 9.48 -5.73
C GLU A 140 10.74 10.83 -6.20
N GLN A 141 11.37 11.56 -5.27
CA GLN A 141 11.90 12.90 -5.46
C GLN A 141 13.06 12.93 -6.46
N ILE A 142 13.97 11.95 -6.36
CA ILE A 142 15.08 11.76 -7.30
C ILE A 142 14.54 11.49 -8.70
N LEU A 143 13.56 10.59 -8.85
CA LEU A 143 13.00 10.27 -10.16
C LEU A 143 12.30 11.48 -10.78
N ALA A 144 11.51 12.22 -10.01
CA ALA A 144 10.88 13.44 -10.47
C ALA A 144 11.93 14.50 -10.89
N PHE A 145 13.02 14.64 -10.12
CA PHE A 145 14.14 15.50 -10.48
C PHE A 145 14.78 15.10 -11.82
N TRP A 146 15.01 13.80 -12.04
CA TRP A 146 15.53 13.29 -13.32
C TRP A 146 14.59 13.59 -14.50
N VAL A 147 13.28 13.41 -14.32
CA VAL A 147 12.29 13.75 -15.35
C VAL A 147 12.34 15.24 -15.68
N MET A 148 12.35 16.12 -14.66
CA MET A 148 12.46 17.56 -14.86
C MET A 148 13.76 17.95 -15.58
N ALA A 149 14.88 17.33 -15.20
CA ALA A 149 16.18 17.57 -15.82
C ALA A 149 16.20 17.18 -17.31
N ILE A 150 15.58 16.04 -17.67
CA ILE A 150 15.47 15.58 -19.06
C ILE A 150 14.59 16.53 -19.89
N VAL A 151 13.52 17.05 -19.31
CA VAL A 151 12.58 17.99 -19.97
C VAL A 151 13.18 19.40 -20.09
N GLY A 152 14.32 19.67 -19.44
CA GLY A 152 14.96 20.99 -19.44
C GLY A 152 14.26 22.02 -18.55
N LEU A 153 13.44 21.57 -17.59
CA LEU A 153 12.85 22.43 -16.57
C LEU A 153 13.91 22.90 -15.59
N ARG A 154 13.71 24.09 -15.00
CA ARG A 154 14.64 24.62 -14.00
C ARG A 154 14.73 23.65 -12.81
N PRO A 155 15.94 23.22 -12.42
CA PRO A 155 16.09 22.31 -11.30
C PRO A 155 15.58 22.98 -10.02
N PRO A 156 14.83 22.24 -9.19
CA PRO A 156 14.30 22.77 -7.95
C PRO A 156 15.43 23.07 -6.95
N GLY A 157 15.20 24.04 -6.06
CA GLY A 157 16.16 24.45 -5.03
C GLY A 157 16.43 23.38 -3.97
N LEU A 158 17.33 23.68 -3.03
CA LEU A 158 17.66 22.76 -1.93
C LEU A 158 16.44 22.48 -1.04
N GLU A 159 15.45 23.38 -0.99
CA GLU A 159 14.19 23.15 -0.28
C GLU A 159 13.44 21.89 -0.75
N TYR A 160 13.65 21.45 -1.99
CA TYR A 160 13.01 20.27 -2.58
C TYR A 160 13.36 18.97 -1.85
N TRP A 161 14.52 18.93 -1.20
CA TRP A 161 14.97 17.77 -0.41
C TRP A 161 14.38 17.74 1.01
N ALA A 162 13.81 18.86 1.48
CA ALA A 162 13.12 18.91 2.77
C ALA A 162 11.77 18.17 2.72
N ILE A 163 11.14 18.06 1.55
CA ILE A 163 9.85 17.40 1.33
C ILE A 163 9.84 15.94 1.82
N PRO A 164 10.74 15.04 1.36
CA PRO A 164 10.76 13.66 1.83
C PRO A 164 11.09 13.53 3.32
N LEU A 165 11.92 14.42 3.87
CA LEU A 165 12.24 14.48 5.31
C LEU A 165 10.98 14.75 6.14
N ILE A 166 10.17 15.73 5.72
CA ILE A 166 8.93 16.08 6.40
C ILE A 166 7.90 14.97 6.27
N GLY A 167 7.79 14.36 5.07
CA GLY A 167 6.89 13.22 4.86
C GLY A 167 7.26 12.02 5.75
N ALA A 168 8.54 11.70 5.88
CA ALA A 168 9.02 10.64 6.76
C ALA A 168 8.80 10.98 8.24
N LEU A 169 9.01 12.23 8.63
CA LEU A 169 8.71 12.68 9.99
C LEU A 169 7.21 12.56 10.26
N LEU A 170 6.35 12.88 9.30
CA LEU A 170 4.89 12.76 9.40
C LEU A 170 4.40 11.30 9.40
N TRP A 171 5.24 10.33 9.04
CA TRP A 171 4.86 8.92 8.92
C TRP A 171 4.23 8.31 10.18
N PRO A 172 4.79 8.46 11.40
CA PRO A 172 4.19 7.85 12.60
C PRO A 172 2.77 8.38 12.87
N TRP A 173 2.52 9.66 12.64
CA TRP A 173 1.20 10.26 12.78
C TRP A 173 0.23 9.79 11.69
N ALA A 174 0.66 9.74 10.43
CA ALA A 174 -0.11 9.18 9.33
C ALA A 174 -0.47 7.71 9.60
N PHE A 175 0.48 6.92 10.08
CA PHE A 175 0.26 5.52 10.42
C PHE A 175 -0.77 5.36 11.53
N VAL A 176 -0.70 6.16 12.60
CA VAL A 176 -1.66 6.10 13.72
C VAL A 176 -3.06 6.51 13.27
N THR A 177 -3.20 7.59 12.51
CA THR A 177 -4.50 8.08 12.03
C THR A 177 -5.16 7.06 11.10
N LEU A 178 -4.45 6.57 10.08
CA LEU A 178 -5.00 5.57 9.16
C LEU A 178 -5.25 4.22 9.87
N ARG A 179 -4.42 3.83 10.84
CA ARG A 179 -4.68 2.64 11.68
C ARG A 179 -5.97 2.79 12.50
N ASN A 180 -6.23 3.95 13.07
CA ASN A 180 -7.45 4.21 13.83
C ASN A 180 -8.69 4.15 12.92
N VAL A 181 -8.61 4.76 11.73
CA VAL A 181 -9.67 4.65 10.71
C VAL A 181 -9.91 3.19 10.34
N ARG A 182 -8.87 2.42 10.02
CA ARG A 182 -9.00 0.99 9.69
C ARG A 182 -9.64 0.17 10.81
N ARG A 183 -9.24 0.40 12.07
CA ARG A 183 -9.80 -0.29 13.25
C ARG A 183 -11.27 0.05 13.46
N HIS A 184 -11.64 1.31 13.30
CA HIS A 184 -13.01 1.77 13.50
C HIS A 184 -13.96 1.20 12.44
N PHE A 185 -13.50 1.08 11.19
CA PHE A 185 -14.32 0.64 10.06
C PHE A 185 -14.25 -0.86 9.75
N LYS A 186 -13.60 -1.69 10.61
CA LYS A 186 -13.48 -3.17 10.45
C LYS A 186 -13.16 -3.60 9.01
N VAL A 187 -12.18 -2.95 8.38
CA VAL A 187 -11.73 -3.35 7.04
C VAL A 187 -10.84 -4.58 7.19
N THR A 188 -11.44 -5.76 6.95
CA THR A 188 -10.80 -7.08 6.90
C THR A 188 -10.36 -7.41 5.49
#